data_AF-A0A8T5F7R8-F1
#
_entry.id   AF-A0A8T5F7R8-F1
#
_cell.length_a   1.000
_cell.length_b   1.000
_cell.length_c   1.000
_cell.angle_alpha   90.00
_cell.angle_beta   90.00
_cell.angle_gamma   90.00
#
_symmetry.space_group_name_H-M   'P 1'
#
loop_
_entity.id
_entity.type
_entity.pdbx_description
1 polymer ?
#
loop_
_entity_poly.entity_id
_entity_poly.type
_entity_poly.pdbx_seq_one_letter_code
_entity_poly.pdbx_strand_id
1 'polypeptide(L)'
;MPFGFGKKDAGRRYSKGAEQTDIVDTKKLDEIEKIADRLEEGEKVLLVTRQTKSPLKSGGSMFTPNAIIVTDKKIIIRNPSALGLRQKLEYYSYDNIVDVKLERGMLSAALEINVPGSFEDARVDAISKDEAEQILRIIQDGIKKCKSQADSPPVQQETSIADELVKISGLKEQGIISEEEFQTMKQKLLSK
;
A
#
# COMPACT_ATOMS: atom_id res chain seq x y z
N MET A 1 4.81 25.80 -44.87
CA MET A 1 3.83 24.94 -44.18
C MET A 1 4.57 24.11 -43.13
N PRO A 2 4.51 24.43 -41.83
CA PRO A 2 4.75 23.45 -40.77
C PRO A 2 3.39 22.93 -40.30
N PHE A 3 3.21 21.71 -39.81
CA PHE A 3 3.81 21.17 -38.59
C PHE A 3 4.02 19.67 -38.77
N GLY A 4 5.28 19.24 -38.60
CA GLY A 4 5.60 17.84 -38.39
C GLY A 4 4.96 17.37 -37.09
N PHE A 5 4.27 16.24 -37.16
CA PHE A 5 3.86 15.47 -35.98
C PHE A 5 5.13 14.97 -35.28
N GLY A 6 5.66 15.79 -34.38
CA GLY A 6 6.66 15.37 -33.43
C GLY A 6 6.08 14.22 -32.61
N LYS A 7 6.73 13.06 -32.67
CA LYS A 7 6.61 12.02 -31.64
C LYS A 7 6.72 12.73 -30.31
N LYS A 8 5.63 12.78 -29.53
CA LYS A 8 5.70 13.25 -28.15
C LYS A 8 6.55 12.23 -27.42
N ASP A 9 7.80 12.60 -27.15
CA ASP A 9 8.67 11.92 -26.21
C ASP A 9 7.92 11.79 -24.88
N ALA A 10 7.34 10.61 -24.65
CA ALA A 10 6.70 10.19 -23.40
C ALA A 10 7.74 9.93 -22.30
N GLY A 11 8.83 10.69 -22.28
CA GLY A 11 10.02 10.41 -21.50
C GLY A 11 10.44 11.52 -20.53
N ARG A 12 9.68 12.62 -20.39
CA ARG A 12 10.08 13.72 -19.49
C ARG A 12 8.89 14.42 -18.86
N ARG A 13 8.32 13.77 -17.83
CA ARG A 13 7.65 14.43 -16.70
C ARG A 13 7.45 13.44 -15.54
N TYR A 14 8.49 12.66 -15.20
CA TYR A 14 8.42 11.75 -14.06
C TYR A 14 8.48 12.54 -12.75
N SER A 15 7.38 12.51 -12.02
CA SER A 15 7.30 12.88 -10.61
C SER A 15 7.85 11.72 -9.76
N LYS A 16 8.48 12.04 -8.61
CA LYS A 16 9.22 11.11 -7.72
C LYS A 16 8.50 9.77 -7.42
N GLY A 17 7.17 9.73 -7.46
CA GLY A 17 6.37 8.51 -7.22
C GLY A 17 6.15 7.59 -8.43
N ALA A 18 6.40 8.04 -9.66
CA ALA A 18 6.17 7.25 -10.88
C ALA A 18 7.34 6.31 -11.23
N GLU A 19 8.45 6.39 -10.50
CA GLU A 19 9.65 5.57 -10.74
C GLU A 19 9.52 4.13 -10.21
N GLN A 20 8.55 3.90 -9.32
CA GLN A 20 8.39 2.63 -8.61
C GLN A 20 7.12 1.90 -9.08
N THR A 21 7.02 1.56 -10.36
CA THR A 21 5.91 0.75 -10.91
C THR A 21 6.34 -0.05 -12.14
N ASP A 22 5.76 -1.25 -12.31
CA ASP A 22 5.95 -2.08 -13.52
C ASP A 22 4.88 -1.78 -14.59
N ILE A 23 4.04 -0.77 -14.36
CA ILE A 23 2.92 -0.42 -15.24
C ILE A 23 3.42 0.30 -16.48
N VAL A 24 3.13 -0.26 -17.65
CA VAL A 24 3.51 0.30 -18.97
C VAL A 24 2.37 1.04 -19.69
N ASP A 25 1.13 0.91 -19.21
CA ASP A 25 -0.04 1.54 -19.83
C ASP A 25 -0.03 3.06 -19.59
N THR A 26 0.02 3.83 -20.67
CA THR A 26 0.11 5.30 -20.64
C THR A 26 -1.07 5.96 -19.91
N LYS A 27 -2.29 5.43 -20.03
CA LYS A 27 -3.47 5.98 -19.35
C LYS A 27 -3.45 5.68 -17.85
N LYS A 28 -2.77 4.62 -17.43
CA LYS A 28 -2.56 4.27 -16.03
C LYS A 28 -1.43 5.10 -15.43
N LEU A 29 -0.35 5.30 -16.19
CA LEU A 29 0.74 6.22 -15.82
C LEU A 29 0.22 7.64 -15.58
N ASP A 30 -0.66 8.15 -16.44
CA ASP A 30 -1.32 9.45 -16.24
C ASP A 30 -2.07 9.56 -14.89
N GLU A 31 -2.63 8.46 -14.36
CA GLU A 31 -3.29 8.47 -13.05
C GLU A 31 -2.27 8.43 -11.91
N ILE A 32 -1.15 7.73 -12.08
CA ILE A 32 -0.04 7.71 -11.11
C ILE A 32 0.59 9.10 -11.00
N GLU A 33 0.83 9.78 -12.13
CA GLU A 33 1.39 11.14 -12.14
C GLU A 33 0.54 12.12 -11.30
N LYS A 34 -0.79 11.97 -11.32
CA LYS A 34 -1.73 12.83 -10.57
C LYS A 34 -1.68 12.65 -9.06
N ILE A 35 -1.12 11.54 -8.59
CA ILE A 35 -1.02 11.23 -7.15
C ILE A 35 0.44 11.09 -6.70
N ALA A 36 1.41 11.36 -7.57
CA ALA A 36 2.81 11.05 -7.29
C ALA A 36 3.41 11.88 -6.15
N ASP A 37 2.87 13.07 -5.88
CA ASP A 37 3.18 13.90 -4.70
C ASP A 37 2.61 13.33 -3.39
N ARG A 38 1.73 12.32 -3.49
CA ARG A 38 1.05 11.62 -2.38
C ARG A 38 1.61 10.24 -2.10
N LEU A 39 2.53 9.76 -2.95
CA LEU A 39 3.24 8.51 -2.73
C LEU A 39 4.42 8.75 -1.77
N GLU A 40 4.59 7.83 -0.83
CA GLU A 40 5.72 7.81 0.07
C GLU A 40 6.99 7.35 -0.65
N GLU A 41 8.15 7.67 -0.07
CA GLU A 41 9.41 7.20 -0.62
C GLU A 41 9.49 5.67 -0.60
N GLY A 42 9.86 5.09 -1.74
CA GLY A 42 9.95 3.64 -1.94
C GLY A 42 8.60 2.92 -2.08
N GLU A 43 7.47 3.63 -2.04
CA GLU A 43 6.14 3.03 -2.22
C GLU A 43 5.94 2.58 -3.68
N LYS A 44 5.60 1.30 -3.87
CA LYS A 44 5.45 0.70 -5.20
C LYS A 44 3.99 0.67 -5.62
N VAL A 45 3.66 1.20 -6.81
CA VAL A 45 2.33 1.06 -7.40
C VAL A 45 2.21 -0.31 -8.08
N LEU A 46 1.30 -1.14 -7.58
CA LEU A 46 1.08 -2.52 -8.05
C LEU A 46 0.03 -2.60 -9.15
N LEU A 47 -1.06 -1.83 -9.01
CA LEU A 47 -2.17 -1.84 -9.96
C LEU A 47 -2.84 -0.47 -10.04
N VAL A 48 -3.29 -0.11 -11.23
CA VAL A 48 -4.20 1.02 -11.45
C VAL A 48 -5.40 0.51 -12.24
N THR A 49 -6.61 0.77 -11.74
CA THR A 49 -7.86 0.57 -12.50
C THR A 49 -8.64 1.87 -12.56
N ARG A 50 -9.45 2.00 -13.61
CA ARG A 50 -10.32 3.15 -13.84
C ARG A 50 -11.73 2.66 -14.05
N GLN A 51 -12.68 3.41 -13.52
CA GLN A 51 -14.08 3.22 -13.84
C GLN A 51 -14.29 3.29 -15.34
N THR A 52 -15.13 2.39 -15.84
CA THR A 52 -15.51 2.41 -17.25
C THR A 52 -16.24 3.72 -17.59
N LYS A 53 -15.93 4.27 -18.77
CA LYS A 53 -16.63 5.42 -19.34
C LYS A 53 -17.89 5.02 -20.12
N SER A 54 -18.23 3.72 -20.14
CA SER A 54 -19.31 3.21 -20.96
C SER A 54 -20.68 3.61 -20.38
N PRO A 55 -21.56 4.24 -21.17
CA PRO A 55 -22.91 4.61 -20.73
C PRO A 55 -23.82 3.38 -20.48
N LEU A 56 -23.43 2.19 -20.94
CA LEU A 56 -24.18 0.95 -20.72
C LEU A 56 -23.91 0.29 -19.36
N LYS A 57 -22.93 0.76 -18.59
CA LYS A 57 -22.55 0.16 -17.30
C LYS A 57 -22.96 1.09 -16.17
N SER A 58 -23.91 0.63 -15.34
CA SER A 58 -24.38 1.38 -14.17
C SER A 58 -23.21 1.74 -13.25
N GLY A 59 -23.19 3.00 -12.77
CA GLY A 59 -22.13 3.54 -11.91
C GLY A 59 -20.92 4.14 -12.64
N GLY A 60 -20.76 3.94 -13.96
CA GLY A 60 -19.67 4.55 -14.73
C GLY A 60 -19.86 6.05 -14.99
N SER A 61 -18.79 6.84 -14.94
CA SER A 61 -18.80 8.27 -15.30
C SER A 61 -18.09 8.51 -16.62
N MET A 62 -18.81 9.09 -17.60
CA MET A 62 -18.28 9.39 -18.93
C MET A 62 -17.23 10.51 -18.89
N PHE A 63 -17.41 11.48 -17.99
CA PHE A 63 -16.60 12.69 -17.92
C PHE A 63 -15.58 12.68 -16.76
N THR A 64 -15.91 12.04 -15.66
CA THR A 64 -15.08 12.00 -14.43
C THR A 64 -15.01 10.59 -13.85
N PRO A 65 -14.42 9.62 -14.56
CA PRO A 65 -14.31 8.25 -14.04
C PRO A 65 -13.45 8.25 -12.79
N ASN A 66 -13.91 7.54 -11.76
CA ASN A 66 -13.11 7.28 -10.58
C ASN A 66 -11.91 6.39 -10.94
N ALA A 67 -10.84 6.48 -10.18
CA ALA A 67 -9.67 5.61 -10.34
C ALA A 67 -9.30 5.00 -9.00
N ILE A 68 -8.88 3.74 -9.03
CA ILE A 68 -8.31 3.05 -7.87
C ILE A 68 -6.84 2.81 -8.21
N ILE A 69 -5.97 3.29 -7.33
CA ILE A 69 -4.55 3.02 -7.36
C ILE A 69 -4.23 2.14 -6.16
N VAL A 70 -3.64 0.99 -6.41
CA VAL A 70 -3.29 -0.01 -5.40
C VAL A 70 -1.78 -0.05 -5.29
N THR A 71 -1.26 0.27 -4.11
CA THR A 71 0.18 0.23 -3.82
C THR A 71 0.52 -0.96 -2.94
N ASP A 72 1.79 -1.13 -2.60
CA ASP A 72 2.25 -2.13 -1.63
C ASP A 72 1.91 -1.76 -0.18
N LYS A 73 1.49 -0.52 0.10
CA LYS A 73 1.13 -0.02 1.44
C LYS A 73 -0.35 0.28 1.65
N LYS A 74 -1.02 0.83 0.62
CA LYS A 74 -2.39 1.36 0.74
C LYS A 74 -3.15 1.31 -0.58
N ILE A 75 -4.45 1.56 -0.48
CA ILE A 75 -5.34 1.79 -1.60
C ILE A 75 -5.65 3.29 -1.65
N ILE A 76 -5.63 3.85 -2.84
CA ILE A 76 -5.95 5.26 -3.08
C ILE A 76 -7.14 5.28 -4.04
N ILE A 77 -8.26 5.84 -3.58
CA ILE A 77 -9.45 6.06 -4.40
C ILE A 77 -9.49 7.54 -4.79
N ARG A 78 -9.49 7.78 -6.10
CA ARG A 78 -9.59 9.12 -6.69
C ARG A 78 -10.97 9.31 -7.27
N ASN A 79 -11.72 10.23 -6.67
CA ASN A 79 -13.09 10.60 -7.03
C ASN A 79 -13.11 12.03 -7.57
N PRO A 80 -12.87 12.23 -8.89
CA PRO A 80 -12.97 13.54 -9.51
C PRO A 80 -14.43 13.99 -9.62
N SER A 81 -14.69 15.26 -9.28
CA SER A 81 -16.00 15.90 -9.39
C SER A 81 -15.88 17.25 -10.09
N ALA A 82 -17.00 17.89 -10.40
CA ALA A 82 -17.04 19.17 -11.11
C ALA A 82 -16.19 19.16 -12.41
N LEU A 83 -16.42 18.18 -13.30
CA LEU A 83 -15.66 18.01 -14.56
C LEU A 83 -14.13 17.81 -14.35
N GLY A 84 -13.71 17.38 -13.16
CA GLY A 84 -12.31 17.15 -12.82
C GLY A 84 -11.61 18.35 -12.17
N LEU A 85 -12.33 19.47 -11.98
CA LEU A 85 -11.83 20.66 -11.28
C LEU A 85 -11.66 20.43 -9.78
N ARG A 86 -12.47 19.51 -9.21
CA ARG A 86 -12.37 19.10 -7.81
C ARG A 86 -12.06 17.61 -7.76
N GLN A 87 -11.31 17.19 -6.75
CA GLN A 87 -10.92 15.79 -6.59
C GLN A 87 -10.97 15.47 -5.11
N LYS A 88 -11.71 14.42 -4.75
CA LYS A 88 -11.66 13.78 -3.44
C LYS A 88 -10.67 12.61 -3.56
N LEU A 89 -9.70 12.56 -2.65
CA LEU A 89 -8.71 11.49 -2.54
C LEU A 89 -8.91 10.82 -1.19
N GLU A 90 -9.13 9.52 -1.23
CA GLU A 90 -9.32 8.69 -0.05
C GLU A 90 -8.20 7.66 0.01
N TYR A 91 -7.65 7.46 1.20
CA TYR A 91 -6.50 6.59 1.44
C TYR A 91 -6.89 5.54 2.48
N TYR A 92 -6.71 4.28 2.12
CA TYR A 92 -7.04 3.15 2.99
C TYR A 92 -5.82 2.24 3.10
N SER A 93 -5.14 2.32 4.25
CA SER A 93 -4.04 1.44 4.60
C SER A 93 -4.55 0.02 4.86
N TYR A 94 -3.78 -1.00 4.48
CA TYR A 94 -4.22 -2.40 4.59
C TYR A 94 -4.47 -2.89 6.02
N ASP A 95 -3.82 -2.29 7.01
CA ASP A 95 -4.00 -2.57 8.43
C ASP A 95 -5.38 -2.15 8.97
N ASN A 96 -5.98 -1.12 8.38
CA ASN A 96 -7.28 -0.58 8.78
C ASN A 96 -8.47 -1.19 8.04
N ILE A 97 -8.22 -2.01 7.00
CA ILE A 97 -9.30 -2.63 6.23
C ILE A 97 -9.83 -3.84 6.99
N VAL A 98 -11.14 -3.82 7.29
CA VAL A 98 -11.82 -4.89 8.02
C VAL A 98 -12.36 -5.94 7.05
N ASP A 99 -13.01 -5.49 5.99
CA ASP A 99 -13.66 -6.36 5.01
C ASP A 99 -13.60 -5.75 3.61
N VAL A 100 -13.63 -6.60 2.60
CA VAL A 100 -13.71 -6.20 1.19
C VAL A 100 -14.73 -7.08 0.48
N LYS A 101 -15.77 -6.47 -0.06
CA LYS A 101 -16.81 -7.15 -0.83
C LYS A 101 -16.60 -6.92 -2.31
N LEU A 102 -16.65 -8.02 -3.07
CA LEU A 102 -16.62 -8.01 -4.52
C LEU A 102 -18.00 -8.41 -5.06
N GLU A 103 -18.67 -7.47 -5.71
CA GLU A 103 -19.92 -7.73 -6.42
C GLU A 103 -19.65 -7.91 -7.91
N ARG A 104 -20.06 -9.05 -8.47
CA ARG A 104 -19.92 -9.34 -9.89
C ARG A 104 -21.26 -9.18 -10.59
N GLY A 105 -21.40 -8.11 -11.35
CA GLY A 105 -22.52 -7.93 -12.27
C GLY A 105 -22.31 -8.67 -13.59
N MET A 106 -23.32 -8.63 -14.46
CA MET A 106 -23.26 -9.25 -15.79
C MET A 106 -22.15 -8.63 -16.66
N LEU A 107 -21.97 -7.31 -16.60
CA LEU A 107 -21.05 -6.56 -17.48
C LEU A 107 -19.81 -5.96 -16.78
N SER A 108 -19.83 -5.85 -15.46
CA SER A 108 -18.77 -5.22 -14.66
C SER A 108 -18.76 -5.78 -13.24
N ALA A 109 -17.76 -5.38 -12.46
CA ALA A 109 -17.72 -5.62 -11.03
C ALA A 109 -17.78 -4.30 -10.26
N ALA A 110 -18.10 -4.41 -8.97
CA ALA A 110 -17.96 -3.35 -7.98
C ALA A 110 -17.18 -3.88 -6.78
N LEU A 111 -16.36 -3.02 -6.18
CA LEU A 111 -15.60 -3.32 -4.98
C LEU A 111 -16.04 -2.36 -3.88
N GLU A 112 -16.32 -2.88 -2.70
CA GLU A 112 -16.68 -2.12 -1.50
C GLU A 112 -15.68 -2.47 -0.40
N ILE A 113 -14.95 -1.46 0.08
CA ILE A 113 -13.94 -1.61 1.11
C ILE A 113 -14.51 -1.03 2.40
N ASN A 114 -14.59 -1.86 3.43
CA ASN A 114 -15.09 -1.46 4.74
C ASN A 114 -13.92 -1.08 5.65
N VAL A 115 -13.92 0.17 6.09
CA VAL A 115 -12.96 0.72 7.06
C VAL A 115 -13.74 1.31 8.24
N PRO A 116 -13.42 0.89 9.48
CA PRO A 116 -14.17 1.30 10.66
C PRO A 116 -14.03 2.81 10.88
N GLY A 117 -15.14 3.46 11.22
CA GLY A 117 -15.18 4.90 11.44
C GLY A 117 -15.20 5.74 10.16
N SER A 118 -15.23 5.12 8.97
CA SER A 118 -15.57 5.83 7.74
C SER A 118 -17.09 6.08 7.68
N PHE A 119 -17.48 7.31 7.34
CA PHE A 119 -18.90 7.70 7.21
C PHE A 119 -19.50 7.29 5.86
N GLU A 120 -18.66 6.95 4.89
CA GLU A 120 -19.04 6.46 3.57
C GLU A 120 -18.22 5.19 3.30
N ASP A 121 -18.89 4.11 2.90
CA ASP A 121 -18.21 2.91 2.43
C ASP A 121 -17.44 3.24 1.16
N ALA A 122 -16.18 2.82 1.12
CA ALA A 122 -15.28 3.07 0.01
C ALA A 122 -15.65 2.15 -1.16
N ARG A 123 -16.63 2.60 -1.95
CA ARG A 123 -17.23 1.83 -3.04
C ARG A 123 -16.83 2.37 -4.40
N VAL A 124 -16.43 1.45 -5.29
CA VAL A 124 -16.13 1.76 -6.69
C VAL A 124 -16.82 0.75 -7.60
N ASP A 125 -17.77 1.25 -8.39
CA ASP A 125 -18.53 0.43 -9.34
C ASP A 125 -17.87 0.41 -10.72
N ALA A 126 -18.43 -0.41 -11.62
CA ALA A 126 -18.15 -0.35 -13.05
C ALA A 126 -16.66 -0.56 -13.44
N ILE A 127 -15.93 -1.36 -12.66
CA ILE A 127 -14.57 -1.82 -12.94
C ILE A 127 -14.58 -3.15 -13.71
N SER A 128 -13.46 -3.49 -14.36
CA SER A 128 -13.33 -4.78 -15.04
C SER A 128 -13.31 -5.91 -14.00
N LYS A 129 -13.89 -7.08 -14.34
CA LYS A 129 -13.99 -8.20 -13.40
C LYS A 129 -12.60 -8.72 -13.02
N ASP A 130 -11.71 -8.84 -14.01
CA ASP A 130 -10.35 -9.34 -13.81
C ASP A 130 -9.53 -8.40 -12.91
N GLU A 131 -9.61 -7.07 -13.13
CA GLU A 131 -8.94 -6.12 -12.24
C GLU A 131 -9.56 -6.11 -10.85
N ALA A 132 -10.88 -6.23 -10.72
CA ALA A 132 -11.55 -6.30 -9.42
C ALA A 132 -11.08 -7.52 -8.60
N GLU A 133 -10.92 -8.67 -9.26
CA GLU A 133 -10.35 -9.87 -8.64
C GLU A 133 -8.88 -9.68 -8.24
N GLN A 134 -8.08 -9.04 -9.10
CA GLN A 134 -6.68 -8.75 -8.78
C GLN A 134 -6.56 -7.81 -7.58
N ILE A 135 -7.37 -6.75 -7.52
CA ILE A 135 -7.42 -5.83 -6.38
C ILE A 135 -7.77 -6.60 -5.12
N LEU A 136 -8.82 -7.42 -5.14
CA LEU A 136 -9.22 -8.21 -3.98
C LEU A 136 -8.06 -9.08 -3.46
N ARG A 137 -7.32 -9.74 -4.35
CA ARG A 137 -6.14 -10.54 -3.97
C ARG A 137 -5.05 -9.69 -3.34
N ILE A 138 -4.70 -8.55 -3.95
CA ILE A 138 -3.67 -7.65 -3.43
C ILE A 138 -4.05 -7.15 -2.03
N ILE A 139 -5.32 -6.79 -1.81
CA ILE A 139 -5.79 -6.34 -0.50
C ILE A 139 -5.70 -7.46 0.54
N GLN A 140 -6.15 -8.67 0.20
CA GLN A 140 -6.06 -9.82 1.10
C GLN A 140 -4.61 -10.13 1.47
N ASP A 141 -3.69 -10.08 0.51
CA ASP A 141 -2.27 -10.31 0.75
C ASP A 141 -1.65 -9.18 1.57
N GLY A 142 -2.05 -7.93 1.35
CA GLY A 142 -1.68 -6.77 2.17
C GLY A 142 -2.11 -6.94 3.62
N ILE A 143 -3.39 -7.26 3.86
CA ILE A 143 -3.94 -7.51 5.20
C ILE A 143 -3.18 -8.65 5.89
N LYS A 144 -2.91 -9.75 5.17
CA LYS A 144 -2.14 -10.88 5.72
C LYS A 144 -0.73 -10.45 6.11
N LYS A 145 -0.02 -9.68 5.28
CA LYS A 145 1.31 -9.18 5.59
C LYS A 145 1.32 -8.30 6.84
N CYS A 146 0.36 -7.38 6.97
CA CYS A 146 0.21 -6.54 8.15
C CYS A 146 -0.04 -7.38 9.42
N LYS A 147 -0.91 -8.40 9.33
CA LYS A 147 -1.16 -9.33 10.44
C LYS A 147 0.07 -10.15 10.78
N SER A 148 0.79 -10.73 9.80
CA SER A 148 2.01 -11.49 10.06
C SER A 148 3.14 -10.66 10.64
N GLN A 149 3.19 -9.34 10.36
CA GLN A 149 4.11 -8.43 11.03
C GLN A 149 3.69 -8.15 12.47
N ALA A 150 2.40 -8.03 12.75
CA ALA A 150 1.85 -7.84 14.10
C ALA A 150 1.86 -9.11 14.98
N ASP A 151 1.73 -10.29 14.38
CA ASP A 151 1.76 -11.62 15.00
C ASP A 151 3.15 -12.28 14.91
N SER A 152 4.19 -11.50 14.59
CA SER A 152 5.53 -11.96 14.88
C SER A 152 5.55 -12.25 16.39
N PRO A 153 5.80 -13.51 16.86
CA PRO A 153 6.29 -13.66 18.23
C PRO A 153 7.46 -12.68 18.34
N PRO A 154 7.63 -11.96 19.47
CA PRO A 154 8.69 -10.97 19.60
C PRO A 154 9.93 -11.64 19.04
N VAL A 155 10.43 -11.09 17.94
CA VAL A 155 11.66 -11.57 17.30
C VAL A 155 12.57 -11.76 18.49
N GLN A 156 12.97 -13.01 18.74
CA GLN A 156 14.11 -13.27 19.57
C GLN A 156 15.20 -12.49 18.85
N GLN A 157 15.33 -11.23 19.24
CA GLN A 157 16.52 -10.45 18.98
C GLN A 157 17.57 -11.44 19.44
N GLU A 158 18.38 -11.88 18.50
CA GLU A 158 19.74 -12.26 18.83
C GLU A 158 20.26 -11.02 19.54
N THR A 159 20.05 -10.96 20.85
CA THR A 159 20.56 -9.88 21.69
C THR A 159 22.04 -9.96 21.43
N SER A 160 22.56 -8.89 20.81
CA SER A 160 23.98 -8.78 20.54
C SER A 160 24.68 -9.17 21.84
N ILE A 161 25.77 -9.95 21.75
CA ILE A 161 26.51 -10.39 22.94
C ILE A 161 26.81 -9.20 23.88
N ALA A 162 26.97 -7.99 23.30
CA ALA A 162 27.08 -6.73 24.03
C ALA A 162 25.87 -6.40 24.93
N ASP A 163 24.64 -6.56 24.45
CA ASP A 163 23.41 -6.27 25.21
C ASP A 163 23.19 -7.26 26.35
N GLU A 164 23.56 -8.53 26.16
CA GLU A 164 23.51 -9.53 27.22
C GLU A 164 24.55 -9.24 28.32
N LEU A 165 25.75 -8.79 27.94
CA LEU A 165 26.79 -8.36 28.88
C LEU A 165 26.35 -7.15 29.71
N VAL A 166 25.64 -6.18 29.11
CA VAL A 166 25.10 -5.00 29.80
C VAL A 166 24.02 -5.38 30.82
N LYS A 167 23.17 -6.37 30.51
CA LYS A 167 22.17 -6.87 31.48
C LYS A 167 22.83 -7.56 32.67
N ILE A 168 23.83 -8.39 32.43
CA ILE A 168 24.54 -9.12 33.48
C ILE A 168 25.36 -8.17 34.35
N SER A 169 25.95 -7.10 33.78
CA SER A 169 26.63 -6.07 34.59
C SER A 169 25.66 -5.32 35.48
N GLY A 170 24.46 -5.01 35.00
CA GLY A 170 23.41 -4.39 35.82
C GLY A 170 22.97 -5.25 37.00
N LEU A 171 22.85 -6.57 36.80
CA LEU A 171 22.48 -7.51 37.89
C LEU A 171 23.56 -7.59 38.99
N LYS A 172 24.83 -7.48 38.60
CA LYS A 172 25.95 -7.41 39.54
C LYS A 172 25.94 -6.10 40.32
N GLU A 173 25.75 -4.96 39.65
CA GLU A 173 25.68 -3.64 40.28
C GLU A 173 24.52 -3.53 41.27
N GLN A 174 23.40 -4.21 40.98
CA GLN A 174 22.25 -4.32 41.88
C GLN A 174 22.46 -5.31 43.03
N GLY A 175 23.59 -6.03 43.06
CA GLY A 175 23.89 -7.04 44.09
C GLY A 175 23.00 -8.30 44.00
N ILE A 176 22.35 -8.54 42.86
CA ILE A 176 21.47 -9.68 42.64
C ILE A 176 22.29 -10.95 42.36
N ILE A 177 23.48 -10.79 41.77
CA ILE A 177 24.44 -11.87 41.52
C ILE A 177 25.81 -11.51 42.10
N SER A 178 26.56 -12.53 42.50
CA SER A 178 27.93 -12.38 43.00
C SER A 178 28.95 -12.16 41.87
N GLU A 179 30.15 -11.69 42.22
CA GLU A 179 31.25 -11.50 41.26
C GLU A 179 31.64 -12.81 40.55
N GLU A 180 31.60 -13.93 41.25
CA GLU A 180 31.95 -15.25 40.72
C GLU A 180 30.90 -15.73 39.69
N GLU A 181 29.62 -15.53 40.01
CA GLU A 181 28.51 -15.83 39.09
C GLU A 181 28.54 -14.92 37.85
N PHE A 182 28.91 -13.65 38.00
CA PHE A 182 29.10 -12.72 36.89
C PHE A 182 30.19 -13.20 35.91
N GLN A 183 31.34 -13.65 36.43
CA GLN A 183 32.46 -14.11 35.59
C GLN A 183 32.13 -15.38 34.81
N THR A 184 31.45 -16.34 35.44
CA THR A 184 31.05 -17.60 34.78
C THR A 184 30.03 -17.34 33.67
N MET A 185 29.04 -16.47 33.90
CA MET A 185 28.06 -16.09 32.87
C MET A 185 28.70 -15.32 31.72
N LYS A 186 29.62 -14.39 32.01
CA LYS A 186 30.38 -13.65 30.99
C LYS A 186 31.20 -14.58 30.09
N GLN A 187 31.91 -15.55 30.67
CA GLN A 187 32.69 -16.51 29.89
C GLN A 187 31.81 -17.38 29.00
N LYS A 188 30.68 -17.87 29.55
CA LYS A 188 29.71 -18.69 28.81
C LYS A 188 29.10 -17.97 27.62
N LEU A 189 28.89 -16.64 27.71
CA LEU A 189 28.40 -15.81 26.62
C LEU A 189 29.45 -15.52 25.55
N LEU A 190 30.72 -15.33 25.94
CA LEU A 190 31.82 -15.10 25.00
C LEU A 190 32.27 -16.37 24.27
N SER A 191 31.93 -17.55 24.79
CA SER A 191 32.21 -18.85 24.16
C SER A 191 31.09 -19.35 23.23
N LYS A 192 30.02 -18.56 23.06
CA LYS A 192 28.86 -18.88 22.22
C LYS A 192 29.09 -18.38 20.80
#